data_AF-A0A392M9J9-F1
#
_entry.id   AF-A0A392M9J9-F1
#
_cell.length_a   1.000
_cell.length_b   1.000
_cell.length_c   1.000
_cell.angle_alpha   90.00
_cell.angle_beta   90.00
_cell.angle_gamma   90.00
#
_symmetry.space_group_name_H-M   'P 1'
#
loop_
_entity.id
_entity.type
_entity.pdbx_description
1 polymer ?
#
loop_
_entity_poly.entity_id
_entity_poly.type
_entity_poly.pdbx_seq_one_letter_code
_entity_poly.pdbx_strand_id
1 'polypeptide(L)' 'GMYDESIRYYVRALAMNPKADNAWQYLRISLSCASRNDMLEACDSRNLDLLQKEFPLQNGERLIK' A
#
# COMPACT_ATOMS: atom_id res chain seq x y z
N GLY A 1 -11.94 3.82 5.33
CA GLY A 1 -12.46 2.53 5.85
C GLY A 1 -11.32 1.58 6.14
N MET A 2 -11.58 0.34 6.59
CA MET A 2 -10.51 -0.64 6.89
C MET A 2 -9.57 -0.89 5.68
N TYR A 3 -10.06 -0.69 4.46
CA TYR A 3 -9.29 -0.84 3.22
C TYR A 3 -8.18 0.23 3.04
N ASP A 4 -8.40 1.48 3.47
CA ASP A 4 -7.39 2.53 3.34
C ASP A 4 -6.18 2.27 4.26
N GLU A 5 -6.43 1.64 5.41
CA GLU A 5 -5.39 1.26 6.36
C GLU A 5 -4.67 -0.01 5.89
N SER A 6 -5.41 -1.01 5.39
CA SER A 6 -4.80 -2.24 4.86
C SER A 6 -3.85 -1.97 3.69
N ILE A 7 -4.19 -1.02 2.81
CA ILE A 7 -3.30 -0.59 1.72
C ILE A 7 -1.92 -0.18 2.26
N ARG A 8 -1.86 0.67 3.30
CA ARG A 8 -0.59 1.11 3.90
C ARG A 8 0.21 -0.05 4.48
N TYR A 9 -0.45 -1.01 5.13
CA TYR A 9 0.24 -2.20 5.66
C TYR A 9 0.77 -3.12 4.55
N TYR A 10 0.01 -3.35 3.48
CA TYR A 10 0.51 -4.16 2.36
C TYR A 10 1.66 -3.49 1.61
N VAL A 11 1.58 -2.17 1.38
CA VAL A 11 2.69 -1.40 0.81
C VAL A 11 3.94 -1.50 1.69
N ARG A 12 3.79 -1.41 3.02
CA ARG A 12 4.91 -1.60 3.95
C ARG A 12 5.46 -3.04 3.91
N ALA A 13 4.60 -4.05 3.88
CA ALA A 13 5.00 -5.45 3.79
C ALA A 13 5.82 -5.72 2.51
N LEU A 14 5.38 -5.17 1.38
CA LEU A 14 6.05 -5.29 0.10
C LEU A 14 7.36 -4.50 0.05
N ALA A 15 7.46 -3.37 0.75
CA ALA A 15 8.73 -2.66 0.93
C ALA A 15 9.79 -3.53 1.65
N MET A 16 9.35 -4.42 2.54
CA MET A 16 10.24 -5.37 3.24
C MET A 16 10.50 -6.63 2.41
N ASN A 17 9.52 -7.12 1.65
CA ASN A 17 9.65 -8.28 0.78
C ASN A 17 8.86 -8.10 -0.54
N PRO A 18 9.49 -7.55 -1.58
CA PRO A 18 8.83 -7.31 -2.87
C PRO A 18 8.41 -8.59 -3.62
N LYS A 19 8.94 -9.76 -3.21
CA LYS A 19 8.65 -11.07 -3.81
C LYS A 19 7.40 -11.74 -3.25
N ALA A 20 6.73 -11.12 -2.27
CA ALA A 20 5.50 -11.64 -1.68
C ALA A 20 4.30 -11.42 -2.64
N ASP A 21 4.10 -12.36 -3.57
CA ASP A 21 3.03 -12.25 -4.59
C ASP A 21 1.62 -12.18 -3.96
N ASN A 22 1.41 -12.85 -2.84
CA ASN A 22 0.17 -12.76 -2.07
C ASN A 22 -0.11 -11.33 -1.58
N ALA A 23 0.92 -10.61 -1.11
CA ALA A 23 0.77 -9.23 -0.66
C ALA A 23 0.42 -8.27 -1.82
N TRP A 24 0.96 -8.51 -3.02
CA TRP A 24 0.53 -7.80 -4.23
C TRP A 24 -0.94 -8.04 -4.57
N GLN A 25 -1.40 -9.30 -4.49
CA GLN A 25 -2.81 -9.63 -4.75
C GLN A 25 -3.75 -8.95 -3.75
N TYR A 26 -3.42 -8.99 -2.46
CA TYR A 26 -4.24 -8.34 -1.43
C TYR A 26 -4.19 -6.81 -1.50
N LEU A 27 -3.05 -6.23 -1.87
CA LEU A 27 -2.95 -4.81 -2.15
C LEU A 27 -3.92 -4.42 -3.28
N ARG A 28 -3.90 -5.16 -4.40
CA ARG A 28 -4.77 -4.89 -5.55
C ARG A 28 -6.26 -4.97 -5.18
N ILE A 29 -6.66 -5.99 -4.42
CA ILE A 29 -8.04 -6.13 -3.91
C ILE A 29 -8.40 -4.93 -3.04
N SER A 30 -7.53 -4.55 -2.11
CA SER A 30 -7.77 -3.42 -1.21
C SER A 30 -7.94 -2.10 -1.98
N LEU A 31 -7.12 -1.87 -3.01
CA LEU A 31 -7.24 -0.71 -3.91
C LEU A 31 -8.58 -0.68 -4.63
N SER A 32 -9.02 -1.80 -5.19
CA SER A 32 -10.35 -1.91 -5.83
C SER A 32 -11.49 -1.66 -4.83
N CYS A 33 -11.44 -2.24 -3.64
CA CYS A 33 -12.45 -2.03 -2.61
C CYS A 33 -12.48 -0.58 -2.09
N ALA A 34 -11.34 0.11 -2.07
CA ALA A 34 -11.25 1.53 -1.72
C ALA A 34 -11.54 2.46 -2.91
N SER A 35 -11.87 1.94 -4.10
CA SER A 35 -12.05 2.72 -5.33
C SER A 35 -10.82 3.56 -5.73
N ARG A 36 -9.62 3.17 -5.29
CA ARG A 36 -8.32 3.74 -5.70
C ARG A 36 -7.88 3.18 -7.05
N ASN A 37 -8.74 3.34 -8.04
CA ASN A 37 -8.51 2.85 -9.41
C ASN A 37 -7.29 3.52 -10.05
N ASP A 38 -6.97 4.73 -9.62
CA ASP A 38 -5.80 5.50 -10.04
C ASP A 38 -4.46 4.81 -9.70
N MET A 39 -4.44 3.90 -8.71
CA MET A 39 -3.24 3.20 -8.26
C MET A 39 -3.16 1.74 -8.74
N LEU A 40 -4.14 1.25 -9.50
CA LEU A 40 -4.13 -0.14 -9.97
C LEU A 40 -2.97 -0.42 -10.94
N GLU A 41 -2.65 0.52 -11.83
CA GLU A 41 -1.51 0.39 -12.73
C GLU A 41 -0.18 0.34 -11.97
N ALA A 42 -0.03 1.18 -10.93
CA ALA A 42 1.14 1.15 -10.06
C ALA A 42 1.27 -0.20 -9.33
N CYS A 43 0.15 -0.79 -8.91
CA CYS A 43 0.11 -2.12 -8.29
C CYS A 43 0.47 -3.22 -9.28
N ASP A 44 -0.13 -3.22 -10.48
CA ASP A 44 0.06 -4.25 -11.50
C ASP A 44 1.50 -4.21 -12.07
N SER A 45 2.11 -3.02 -12.17
CA SER A 45 3.51 -2.82 -12.57
C SER A 45 4.53 -2.98 -11.43
N ARG A 46 4.07 -3.31 -10.21
CA ARG A 46 4.90 -3.41 -8.99
C ARG A 46 5.74 -2.16 -8.70
N ASN A 47 5.20 -0.98 -8.99
CA ASN A 47 5.87 0.30 -8.76
C ASN A 47 5.80 0.70 -7.28
N LEU A 48 6.69 0.11 -6.48
CA LEU A 48 6.74 0.36 -5.03
C LEU A 48 7.06 1.80 -4.66
N ASP A 49 7.87 2.50 -5.45
CA ASP A 49 8.25 3.89 -5.17
C ASP A 49 7.03 4.81 -5.20
N LEU A 50 6.18 4.67 -6.22
CA LEU A 50 4.94 5.41 -6.33
C LEU A 50 3.95 5.04 -5.21
N LEU A 51 3.80 3.74 -4.94
CA LEU A 51 2.88 3.25 -3.91
C LEU A 51 3.30 3.70 -2.50
N GLN A 52 4.58 3.71 -2.18
CA GLN A 52 5.07 4.19 -0.88
C GLN A 52 4.89 5.69 -0.71
N LYS A 53 5.05 6.48 -1.79
CA LYS A 53 4.83 7.91 -1.77
C LYS A 53 3.35 8.25 -1.53
N GLU A 54 2.46 7.50 -2.17
CA GLU A 54 1.01 7.69 -2.05
C GLU A 54 0.44 7.16 -0.74
N PHE A 55 0.97 6.04 -0.26
CA PHE A 55 0.50 5.34 0.95
C PHE A 55 1.61 5.23 1.99
N PRO A 56 2.13 6.36 2.51
CA PRO A 56 3.14 6.31 3.55
C PRO A 56 2.56 5.69 4.82
N LEU A 57 3.33 4.83 5.48
CA LEU A 57 3.01 4.43 6.84
C LEU A 57 3.23 5.65 7.73
N GLN A 58 2.14 6.30 8.17
CA GLN A 58 2.24 7.32 9.21
C GLN A 58 2.61 6.59 10.49
N ASN A 59 3.87 6.70 10.91
CA ASN A 59 4.23 6.30 12.27
C ASN A 59 3.36 7.12 13.23
N GLY A 60 2.74 6.48 14.21
CA GLY A 60 2.09 7.13 15.35
C GLY A 60 3.04 7.95 16.24
N GLU A 61 4.24 8.28 15.74
CA GLU A 61 5.28 9.04 16.41
C GLU A 61 5.43 10.41 15.74
N ARG A 62 4.38 11.21 15.83
CA ARG A 62 4.54 12.67 15.87
C ARG A 62 3.71 13.20 17.03
N LEU A 63 4.35 13.27 18.20
CA LEU A 63 4.47 14.47 19.04
C LEU A 63 5.09 14.08 20.40
N ILE A 64 6.42 13.99 20.46
CA ILE A 64 7.15 14.59 21.57
C ILE A 64 7.80 15.84 20.94
N LYS A 65 7.12 16.97 21.06
CA LYS A 65 7.72 18.31 20.94
C LYS A 65 7.25 19.10 22.14
#